data_AF-A0A2N2GSZ5-F1
#
_entry.id   AF-A0A2N2GSZ5-F1
#
_cell.length_a   1.000
_cell.length_b   1.000
_cell.length_c   1.000
_cell.angle_alpha   90.00
_cell.angle_beta   90.00
_cell.angle_gamma   90.00
#
_symmetry.space_group_name_H-M   'P 1'
#
loop_
_entity.id
_entity.type
_entity.pdbx_description
1 polymer ?
#
loop_
_entity_poly.entity_id
_entity_poly.type
_entity_poly.pdbx_seq_one_letter_code
_entity_poly.pdbx_strand_id
1 'polypeptide(L)'
;MLSRKTKPSDLAHYQRLVGVLYLMTRLMHKMGMVSLEEHIENLPDSPLFVQVGGFDPAQVRLYNAVADIFRLFFMGVDNPVVIERSLALMVRHGEWTGDELRLAETAQTFLWAISIGESPWVAAELARQVIPVAIRPESAAWEAWLRKLTGRPSDEYDRDSLYEEMSVFFASLDTGTMATDDELLSK
;
A
#
# COMPACT_ATOMS: atom_id res chain seq x y z
N MET A 1 -33.65 13.61 5.01
CA MET A 1 -32.36 13.20 4.41
C MET A 1 -32.32 11.68 4.37
N LEU A 2 -32.52 11.09 3.20
CA LEU A 2 -32.47 9.63 3.03
C LEU A 2 -31.00 9.21 3.01
N SER A 3 -30.56 8.50 4.05
CA SER A 3 -29.26 7.82 4.10
C SER A 3 -29.14 6.92 2.88
N ARG A 4 -28.27 7.27 1.94
CA ARG A 4 -27.93 6.42 0.79
C ARG A 4 -27.31 5.16 1.39
N LYS A 5 -28.06 4.06 1.45
CA LYS A 5 -27.53 2.76 1.89
C LYS A 5 -26.52 2.32 0.83
N THR A 6 -25.25 2.61 1.08
CA THR A 6 -24.14 2.07 0.29
C THR A 6 -24.11 0.56 0.48
N LYS A 7 -23.97 -0.18 -0.62
CA LYS A 7 -23.82 -1.62 -0.58
C LYS A 7 -22.45 -1.92 0.06
N PRO A 8 -22.37 -2.85 1.03
CA PRO A 8 -21.09 -3.24 1.63
C PRO A 8 -20.07 -3.60 0.56
N SER A 9 -18.85 -3.07 0.68
CA SER A 9 -17.75 -3.44 -0.19
C SER A 9 -17.46 -4.93 -0.04
N ASP A 10 -17.54 -5.66 -1.14
CA ASP A 10 -17.13 -7.06 -1.20
C ASP A 10 -15.60 -7.20 -1.27
N LEU A 11 -15.13 -8.44 -1.13
CA LEU A 11 -13.71 -8.79 -1.22
C LEU A 11 -13.04 -8.29 -2.52
N ALA A 12 -13.79 -8.23 -3.63
CA ALA A 12 -13.23 -7.80 -4.91
C ALA A 12 -12.83 -6.32 -4.92
N HIS A 13 -13.48 -5.47 -4.12
CA HIS A 13 -13.06 -4.06 -3.97
C HIS A 13 -11.71 -3.95 -3.24
N TYR A 14 -11.53 -4.71 -2.14
CA TYR A 14 -10.25 -4.74 -1.41
C TYR A 14 -9.12 -5.35 -2.24
N GLN A 15 -9.40 -6.45 -2.95
CA GLN A 15 -8.44 -7.07 -3.87
C GLN A 15 -8.04 -6.11 -4.99
N ARG A 16 -8.98 -5.37 -5.58
CA ARG A 16 -8.64 -4.33 -6.57
C ARG A 16 -7.71 -3.27 -6.00
N LEU A 17 -8.08 -2.70 -4.86
CA LEU A 17 -7.30 -1.66 -4.20
C LEU A 17 -5.88 -2.12 -3.87
N VAL A 18 -5.75 -3.23 -3.11
CA VAL A 18 -4.44 -3.73 -2.70
C VAL A 18 -3.64 -4.22 -3.89
N GLY A 19 -4.30 -4.83 -4.89
CA GLY A 19 -3.64 -5.29 -6.11
C GLY A 19 -3.00 -4.13 -6.88
N VAL A 20 -3.69 -3.00 -7.04
CA VAL A 20 -3.10 -1.81 -7.68
C VAL A 20 -1.97 -1.25 -6.85
N LEU A 21 -2.15 -1.06 -5.54
CA LEU A 21 -1.11 -0.56 -4.64
C LEU A 21 0.16 -1.44 -4.70
N TYR A 22 -0.03 -2.75 -4.72
CA TYR A 22 1.04 -3.73 -4.85
C TYR A 22 1.76 -3.65 -6.20
N LEU A 23 1.02 -3.55 -7.31
CA LEU A 23 1.62 -3.42 -8.63
C LEU A 23 2.37 -2.09 -8.80
N MET A 24 1.81 -0.98 -8.31
CA MET A 24 2.44 0.34 -8.35
C MET A 24 3.74 0.34 -7.52
N THR A 25 3.70 -0.12 -6.28
CA THR A 25 4.91 -0.12 -5.44
C THR A 25 5.98 -1.09 -5.93
N ARG A 26 5.62 -2.22 -6.53
CA ARG A 26 6.60 -3.09 -7.21
C ARG A 26 7.23 -2.41 -8.42
N LEU A 27 6.43 -1.70 -9.21
CA LEU A 27 6.93 -0.95 -10.37
C LEU A 27 7.89 0.15 -9.91
N MET A 28 7.51 0.89 -8.86
CA MET A 28 8.34 1.88 -8.18
C MET A 28 9.67 1.30 -7.66
N HIS A 29 9.65 0.14 -6.99
CA HIS A 29 10.86 -0.50 -6.49
C HIS A 29 11.77 -0.98 -7.64
N LYS A 30 11.20 -1.49 -8.73
CA LYS A 30 11.96 -2.06 -9.84
C LYS A 30 12.52 -1.02 -10.81
N MET A 31 11.74 0.02 -11.11
CA MET A 31 12.01 0.98 -12.19
C MET A 31 12.16 2.42 -11.68
N GLY A 32 12.05 2.64 -10.37
CA GLY A 32 12.06 3.96 -9.76
C GLY A 32 10.71 4.68 -9.88
N MET A 33 10.57 5.78 -9.14
CA MET A 33 9.30 6.51 -9.01
C MET A 33 8.77 7.09 -10.34
N VAL A 34 9.65 7.49 -11.27
CA VAL A 34 9.26 8.05 -12.57
C VAL A 34 8.38 7.09 -13.38
N SER A 35 8.56 5.77 -13.18
CA SER A 35 7.74 4.76 -13.84
C SER A 35 6.25 4.80 -13.45
N LEU A 36 5.89 5.50 -12.37
CA LEU A 36 4.51 5.64 -11.93
C LEU A 36 3.77 6.84 -12.52
N GLU A 37 4.46 7.81 -13.12
CA GLU A 37 3.88 9.10 -13.53
C GLU A 37 2.66 8.93 -14.44
N GLU A 38 2.77 8.12 -15.49
CA GLU A 38 1.65 7.87 -16.41
C GLU A 38 0.47 7.18 -15.71
N HIS A 39 0.74 6.32 -14.72
CA HIS A 39 -0.27 5.57 -13.99
C HIS A 39 -1.01 6.43 -12.96
N ILE A 40 -0.33 7.39 -12.31
CA ILE A 40 -0.93 8.28 -11.31
C ILE A 40 -1.74 9.42 -11.96
N GLU A 41 -1.32 9.88 -13.14
CA GLU A 41 -2.01 10.96 -13.85
C GLU A 41 -3.19 10.45 -14.68
N ASN A 42 -3.14 9.20 -15.17
CA ASN A 42 -4.20 8.60 -15.98
C ASN A 42 -4.74 7.31 -15.36
N LEU A 43 -5.28 7.39 -14.13
CA LEU A 43 -5.75 6.23 -13.37
C LEU A 43 -6.71 5.30 -14.15
N PRO A 44 -7.78 5.79 -14.83
CA PRO A 44 -8.73 4.91 -15.49
C PRO A 44 -8.13 4.13 -16.65
N ASP A 45 -7.14 4.71 -17.32
CA ASP A 45 -6.50 4.16 -18.52
C ASP A 45 -5.24 3.35 -18.19
N SER A 46 -4.82 3.35 -16.92
CA SER A 46 -3.62 2.65 -16.48
C SER A 46 -3.78 1.12 -16.64
N PRO A 47 -2.85 0.44 -17.35
CA PRO A 47 -2.91 -1.02 -17.55
C PRO A 47 -2.77 -1.81 -16.24
N LEU A 48 -2.34 -1.18 -15.15
CA LEU A 48 -2.28 -1.80 -13.83
C LEU A 48 -3.67 -2.18 -13.32
N PHE A 49 -4.70 -1.38 -13.62
CA PHE A 49 -6.07 -1.67 -13.21
C PHE A 49 -6.64 -2.88 -13.95
N VAL A 50 -6.27 -3.10 -15.21
CA VAL A 50 -6.73 -4.26 -16.00
C VAL A 50 -6.34 -5.57 -15.31
N GLN A 51 -5.14 -5.64 -14.74
CA GLN A 51 -4.63 -6.84 -14.08
C GLN A 51 -5.43 -7.23 -12.82
N VAL A 52 -6.10 -6.27 -12.20
CA VAL A 52 -6.87 -6.49 -10.97
C VAL A 52 -8.38 -6.54 -11.21
N GLY A 53 -8.84 -6.55 -12.47
CA GLY A 53 -10.27 -6.60 -12.81
C GLY A 53 -10.89 -5.26 -13.21
N GLY A 54 -10.07 -4.27 -13.53
CA GLY A 54 -10.47 -2.98 -14.11
C GLY A 54 -10.61 -1.85 -13.09
N PHE A 55 -10.65 -0.62 -13.62
CA PHE A 55 -10.91 0.58 -12.85
C PHE A 55 -12.38 0.61 -12.41
N ASP A 56 -12.62 1.02 -11.16
CA ASP A 56 -13.96 1.12 -10.60
C ASP A 56 -14.34 2.58 -10.37
N PRO A 57 -15.25 3.13 -11.20
CA PRO A 57 -15.71 4.51 -11.07
C PRO A 57 -16.35 4.81 -9.72
N ALA A 58 -16.90 3.80 -9.02
CA ALA A 58 -17.48 4.00 -7.69
C ALA A 58 -16.42 4.33 -6.63
N GLN A 59 -15.14 4.01 -6.88
CA GLN A 59 -14.01 4.24 -5.98
C GLN A 59 -13.05 5.33 -6.48
N VAL A 60 -13.43 6.13 -7.49
CA VAL A 60 -12.55 7.16 -8.08
C VAL A 60 -11.96 8.11 -7.04
N ARG A 61 -12.72 8.47 -6.00
CA ARG A 61 -12.23 9.34 -4.91
C ARG A 61 -11.09 8.71 -4.13
N LEU A 62 -11.19 7.42 -3.84
CA LEU A 62 -10.15 6.67 -3.17
C LEU A 62 -8.90 6.55 -4.04
N TYR A 63 -9.07 6.22 -5.33
CA TYR A 63 -7.93 6.11 -6.24
C TYR A 63 -7.22 7.45 -6.44
N ASN A 64 -7.96 8.56 -6.51
CA ASN A 64 -7.36 9.90 -6.55
C ASN A 64 -6.57 10.20 -5.26
N ALA A 65 -7.14 9.89 -4.09
CA ALA A 65 -6.44 10.07 -2.81
C ALA A 65 -5.14 9.24 -2.74
N VAL A 66 -5.19 7.99 -3.21
CA VAL A 66 -3.99 7.13 -3.32
C VAL A 66 -2.97 7.74 -4.29
N ALA A 67 -3.41 8.23 -5.45
CA ALA A 67 -2.52 8.90 -6.40
C ALA A 67 -1.88 10.16 -5.80
N ASP A 68 -2.61 10.94 -5.00
CA ASP A 68 -2.07 12.10 -4.29
C ASP A 68 -0.98 11.70 -3.29
N ILE A 69 -1.11 10.55 -2.63
CA ILE A 69 -0.03 10.00 -1.81
C ILE A 69 1.19 9.61 -2.66
N PHE A 70 1.01 8.98 -3.82
CA PHE A 70 2.14 8.69 -4.71
C PHE A 70 2.80 9.97 -5.25
N ARG A 71 2.04 11.05 -5.47
CA ARG A 71 2.62 12.37 -5.80
C ARG A 71 3.47 12.91 -4.66
N LEU A 72 3.07 12.72 -3.39
CA LEU A 72 3.92 13.06 -2.25
C LEU A 72 5.22 12.25 -2.26
N PHE A 73 5.17 10.94 -2.50
CA PHE A 73 6.38 10.15 -2.66
C PHE A 73 7.25 10.64 -3.83
N PHE A 74 6.64 11.04 -4.95
CA PHE A 74 7.34 11.64 -6.09
C PHE A 74 8.06 12.94 -5.72
N MET A 75 7.50 13.73 -4.81
CA MET A 75 8.11 14.93 -4.26
C MET A 75 9.19 14.64 -3.19
N GLY A 76 9.51 13.38 -2.93
CA GLY A 76 10.45 12.97 -1.86
C GLY A 76 9.86 13.07 -0.45
N VAL A 77 8.54 13.10 -0.33
CA VAL A 77 7.83 13.08 0.95
C VAL A 77 7.41 11.64 1.24
N ASP A 78 8.27 10.92 1.95
CA ASP A 78 8.08 9.52 2.37
C ASP A 78 7.93 9.36 3.89
N ASN A 79 7.89 10.46 4.64
CA ASN A 79 7.73 10.42 6.09
C ASN A 79 6.39 9.73 6.47
N PRO A 80 6.40 8.64 7.25
CA PRO A 80 5.19 7.87 7.59
C PRO A 80 4.08 8.69 8.24
N VAL A 81 4.44 9.63 9.11
CA VAL A 81 3.48 10.51 9.80
C VAL A 81 2.79 11.43 8.81
N VAL A 82 3.53 11.93 7.80
CA VAL A 82 2.97 12.78 6.76
C VAL A 82 2.05 11.99 5.85
N ILE A 83 2.44 10.78 5.44
CA ILE A 83 1.62 9.89 4.63
C ILE A 83 0.32 9.52 5.34
N GLU A 84 0.41 9.05 6.58
CA GLU A 84 -0.75 8.68 7.39
C GLU A 84 -1.71 9.87 7.55
N ARG A 85 -1.17 11.04 7.88
CA ARG A 85 -1.96 12.26 8.06
C ARG A 85 -2.62 12.74 6.77
N SER A 86 -1.94 12.61 5.63
CA SER A 86 -2.44 13.12 4.35
C SER A 86 -3.71 12.38 3.93
N LEU A 87 -3.71 11.04 4.00
CA LEU A 87 -4.91 10.26 3.70
C LEU A 87 -6.00 10.48 4.74
N ALA A 88 -5.65 10.59 6.03
CA ALA A 88 -6.61 10.92 7.08
C ALA A 88 -7.31 12.28 6.86
N LEU A 89 -6.58 13.29 6.37
CA LEU A 89 -7.14 14.59 6.02
C LEU A 89 -8.11 14.48 4.82
N MET A 90 -7.73 13.73 3.78
CA MET A 90 -8.61 13.49 2.62
C MET A 90 -9.91 12.80 3.02
N VAL A 91 -9.81 11.77 3.87
CA VAL A 91 -10.97 11.06 4.44
C VAL A 91 -11.86 12.02 5.24
N ARG A 92 -11.26 12.80 6.15
CA ARG A 92 -11.97 13.73 7.04
C ARG A 92 -12.72 14.81 6.27
N HIS A 93 -12.08 15.38 5.25
CA HIS A 93 -12.65 16.49 4.48
C HIS A 93 -13.48 16.03 3.28
N GLY A 94 -13.35 14.77 2.87
CA GLY A 94 -14.09 14.18 1.76
C GLY A 94 -15.47 13.65 2.13
N GLU A 95 -15.85 13.70 3.41
CA GLU A 95 -17.13 13.15 3.93
C GLU A 95 -17.29 11.64 3.64
N TRP A 96 -16.20 10.87 3.73
CA TRP A 96 -16.22 9.44 3.43
C TRP A 96 -16.98 8.69 4.52
N THR A 97 -17.80 7.71 4.13
CA THR A 97 -18.63 6.97 5.08
C THR A 97 -18.68 5.48 4.77
N GLY A 98 -19.05 4.69 5.79
CA GLY A 98 -19.28 3.25 5.63
C GLY A 98 -18.05 2.52 5.11
N ASP A 99 -18.18 1.89 3.95
CA ASP A 99 -17.11 1.07 3.37
C ASP A 99 -15.94 1.87 2.80
N GLU A 100 -16.16 3.13 2.41
CA GLU A 100 -15.09 4.00 1.93
C GLU A 100 -14.02 4.21 2.99
N LEU A 101 -14.43 4.33 4.26
CA LEU A 101 -13.52 4.43 5.40
C LEU A 101 -12.67 3.17 5.55
N ARG A 102 -13.25 1.99 5.36
CA ARG A 102 -12.52 0.72 5.49
C ARG A 102 -11.54 0.49 4.35
N LEU A 103 -11.92 0.86 3.13
CA LEU A 103 -11.01 0.85 1.99
C LEU A 103 -9.89 1.87 2.18
N ALA A 104 -10.20 3.06 2.73
CA ALA A 104 -9.18 4.05 3.08
C ALA A 104 -8.18 3.52 4.11
N GLU A 105 -8.67 2.89 5.18
CA GLU A 105 -7.83 2.26 6.21
C GLU A 105 -6.94 1.16 5.62
N THR A 106 -7.47 0.38 4.67
CA THR A 106 -6.69 -0.61 3.91
C THR A 106 -5.56 0.02 3.10
N ALA A 107 -5.87 1.09 2.36
CA ALA A 107 -4.86 1.85 1.62
C ALA A 107 -3.82 2.50 2.55
N GLN A 108 -4.27 3.08 3.67
CA GLN A 108 -3.43 3.73 4.66
C GLN A 108 -2.43 2.73 5.27
N THR A 109 -2.91 1.56 5.69
CA THR A 109 -2.07 0.50 6.25
C THR A 109 -1.00 0.07 5.26
N PHE A 110 -1.37 -0.09 3.99
CA PHE A 110 -0.43 -0.43 2.94
C PHE A 110 0.62 0.67 2.73
N LEU A 111 0.18 1.91 2.52
CA LEU A 111 1.06 3.05 2.19
C LEU A 111 1.96 3.42 3.37
N TRP A 112 1.48 3.29 4.60
CA TRP A 112 2.28 3.44 5.81
C TRP A 112 3.40 2.40 5.86
N ALA A 113 3.11 1.12 5.61
CA ALA A 113 4.12 0.07 5.58
C ALA A 113 5.23 0.38 4.55
N ILE A 114 4.84 0.81 3.36
CA ILE A 114 5.79 1.23 2.31
C ILE A 114 6.64 2.42 2.77
N SER A 115 6.03 3.40 3.45
CA SER A 115 6.72 4.60 3.93
C SER A 115 7.77 4.32 5.03
N ILE A 116 7.62 3.23 5.79
CA ILE A 116 8.63 2.79 6.77
C ILE A 116 9.67 1.83 6.15
N GLY A 117 9.61 1.59 4.84
CA GLY A 117 10.57 0.75 4.11
C GLY A 117 10.18 -0.72 3.95
N GLU A 118 8.97 -1.13 4.32
CA GLU A 118 8.54 -2.52 4.13
C GLU A 118 8.39 -2.88 2.65
N SER A 119 8.64 -4.15 2.33
CA SER A 119 8.41 -4.66 0.98
C SER A 119 6.93 -4.60 0.59
N PRO A 120 6.59 -4.49 -0.72
CA PRO A 120 5.20 -4.53 -1.19
C PRO A 120 4.44 -5.78 -0.73
N TRP A 121 5.15 -6.88 -0.51
CA TRP A 121 4.56 -8.12 -0.02
C TRP A 121 4.08 -7.99 1.42
N VAL A 122 4.95 -7.50 2.31
CA VAL A 122 4.60 -7.28 3.72
C VAL A 122 3.49 -6.24 3.83
N ALA A 123 3.57 -5.15 3.06
CA ALA A 123 2.51 -4.15 2.99
C ALA A 123 1.16 -4.74 2.56
N ALA A 124 1.14 -5.65 1.57
CA ALA A 124 -0.08 -6.34 1.15
C ALA A 124 -0.65 -7.27 2.22
N GLU A 125 0.19 -7.95 2.99
CA GLU A 125 -0.25 -8.81 4.10
C GLU A 125 -0.79 -7.98 5.27
N LEU A 126 -0.16 -6.86 5.62
CA LEU A 126 -0.68 -5.94 6.63
C LEU A 126 -2.04 -5.36 6.21
N ALA A 127 -2.17 -4.96 4.94
CA ALA A 127 -3.45 -4.50 4.38
C ALA A 127 -4.54 -5.59 4.44
N ARG A 128 -4.19 -6.88 4.24
CA ARG A 128 -5.14 -7.99 4.41
C ARG A 128 -5.69 -8.07 5.83
N GLN A 129 -4.87 -7.78 6.84
CA GLN A 129 -5.24 -7.87 8.24
C GLN A 129 -6.26 -6.82 8.69
N VAL A 130 -6.48 -5.75 7.90
CA VAL A 130 -7.52 -4.74 8.17
C VAL A 130 -8.82 -4.98 7.39
N ILE A 131 -8.83 -5.89 6.41
CA ILE A 131 -10.07 -6.31 5.71
C ILE A 131 -11.06 -6.91 6.72
N PRO A 132 -12.38 -6.62 6.64
CA PRO A 132 -13.37 -7.17 7.57
C PRO A 132 -13.30 -8.69 7.65
N VAL A 133 -13.25 -9.23 8.87
CA VAL A 133 -13.02 -10.68 9.13
C VAL A 133 -14.00 -11.57 8.36
N ALA A 134 -15.26 -11.15 8.21
CA ALA A 134 -16.29 -11.92 7.52
C ALA A 134 -15.99 -12.18 6.02
N ILE A 135 -15.16 -11.34 5.39
CA ILE A 135 -14.78 -11.45 3.97
C ILE A 135 -13.27 -11.53 3.79
N ARG A 136 -12.50 -11.56 4.88
CA ARG A 136 -11.04 -11.57 4.84
C ARG A 136 -10.57 -12.91 4.26
N PRO A 137 -9.75 -12.91 3.21
CA PRO A 137 -9.21 -14.14 2.68
C PRO A 137 -8.19 -14.74 3.65
N GLU A 138 -8.14 -16.07 3.69
CA GLU A 138 -7.07 -16.81 4.36
C GLU A 138 -5.71 -16.43 3.76
N SER A 139 -4.65 -16.46 4.59
CA SER A 139 -3.31 -16.02 4.19
C SER A 139 -2.79 -16.77 2.95
N ALA A 140 -2.98 -18.10 2.90
CA ALA A 140 -2.57 -18.90 1.73
C ALA A 140 -3.32 -18.53 0.44
N ALA A 141 -4.62 -18.23 0.53
CA ALA A 141 -5.41 -17.82 -0.63
C ALA A 141 -5.02 -16.41 -1.12
N TRP A 142 -4.69 -15.53 -0.18
CA TRP A 142 -4.19 -14.18 -0.46
C TRP A 142 -2.85 -14.20 -1.17
N GLU A 143 -1.90 -14.97 -0.63
CA GLU A 143 -0.59 -15.19 -1.24
C GLU A 143 -0.73 -15.74 -2.67
N ALA A 144 -1.54 -16.78 -2.87
CA ALA A 144 -1.74 -17.37 -4.18
C ALA A 144 -2.30 -16.35 -5.19
N TRP A 145 -3.21 -15.48 -4.74
CA TRP A 145 -3.76 -14.41 -5.57
C TRP A 145 -2.71 -13.34 -5.91
N LEU A 146 -1.91 -12.87 -4.94
CA LEU A 146 -0.83 -11.91 -5.19
C LEU A 146 0.21 -12.46 -6.17
N ARG A 147 0.60 -13.73 -6.04
CA ARG A 147 1.55 -14.38 -6.97
C ARG A 147 1.01 -14.38 -8.39
N LYS A 148 -0.27 -14.73 -8.56
CA LYS A 148 -0.93 -14.73 -9.88
C LYS A 148 -0.90 -13.36 -10.55
N LEU A 149 -1.07 -12.25 -9.80
CA LEU A 149 -0.96 -10.90 -10.34
C LEU A 149 0.41 -10.60 -10.93
N THR A 150 1.47 -11.19 -10.37
CA THR A 150 2.85 -10.87 -10.74
C THR A 150 3.46 -11.82 -11.76
N GLY A 151 2.75 -12.90 -12.09
CA GLY A 151 3.29 -14.00 -12.90
C GLY A 151 4.43 -14.77 -12.24
N ARG A 152 4.71 -14.56 -10.93
CA ARG A 152 5.73 -15.31 -10.20
C ARG A 152 5.23 -16.71 -9.80
N PRO A 153 6.03 -17.78 -9.96
CA PRO A 153 5.69 -19.11 -9.45
C PRO A 153 5.56 -19.14 -7.91
N SER A 154 4.89 -20.15 -7.36
CA SER A 154 4.72 -20.37 -5.91
C SER A 154 6.03 -20.45 -5.12
N ASP A 155 7.13 -20.77 -5.79
CA ASP A 155 8.36 -21.23 -5.13
C ASP A 155 9.43 -20.14 -5.04
N GLU A 156 9.24 -19.03 -5.76
CA GLU A 156 10.13 -17.87 -5.70
C GLU A 156 9.66 -16.97 -4.55
N TYR A 157 9.96 -17.42 -3.34
CA TYR A 157 10.01 -16.55 -2.17
C TYR A 157 11.22 -15.63 -2.39
N ASP A 158 11.03 -14.32 -2.40
CA ASP A 158 12.14 -13.33 -2.37
C ASP A 158 12.78 -13.37 -0.96
N ARG A 159 13.30 -14.55 -0.60
CA ARG A 159 13.98 -14.80 0.67
C ARG A 159 15.22 -13.93 0.77
N ASP A 160 15.85 -13.59 -0.36
CA ASP A 160 17.08 -12.83 -0.39
C ASP A 160 16.89 -11.41 0.17
N SER A 161 15.77 -10.74 -0.12
CA SER A 161 15.46 -9.40 0.46
C SER A 161 15.14 -9.47 1.96
N LEU A 162 14.36 -10.46 2.42
CA LEU A 162 14.06 -10.62 3.84
C LEU A 162 15.29 -11.05 4.66
N TYR A 163 16.17 -11.89 4.11
CA TYR A 163 17.40 -12.29 4.80
C TYR A 163 18.46 -11.20 4.79
N GLU A 164 18.57 -10.35 3.76
CA GLU A 164 19.45 -9.18 3.81
C GLU A 164 18.98 -8.16 4.84
N GLU A 165 17.69 -7.84 4.89
CA GLU A 165 17.13 -6.89 5.88
C GLU A 165 17.20 -7.45 7.31
N MET A 166 16.88 -8.73 7.51
CA MET A 166 17.05 -9.38 8.81
C MET A 166 18.53 -9.51 9.19
N SER A 167 19.43 -9.78 8.24
CA SER A 167 20.88 -9.84 8.48
C SER A 167 21.43 -8.48 8.92
N VAL A 168 21.00 -7.38 8.30
CA VAL A 168 21.37 -6.02 8.71
C VAL A 168 20.82 -5.70 10.10
N PHE A 169 19.56 -6.07 10.37
CA PHE A 169 18.93 -5.89 11.68
C PHE A 169 19.66 -6.68 12.78
N PHE A 170 19.93 -7.97 12.58
CA PHE A 170 20.68 -8.78 13.56
C PHE A 170 22.14 -8.33 13.70
N ALA A 171 22.81 -7.89 12.63
CA ALA A 171 24.15 -7.32 12.72
C ALA A 171 24.20 -6.01 13.52
N SER A 172 23.12 -5.21 13.49
CA SER A 172 23.00 -3.99 14.32
C SER A 172 22.77 -4.31 15.81
N LEU A 173 22.12 -5.44 16.12
CA LEU A 173 21.90 -5.90 17.48
C LEU A 173 23.18 -6.50 18.10
N ASP A 174 24.01 -7.17 17.28
CA ASP A 174 25.27 -7.79 17.73
C ASP A 174 26.42 -6.78 17.93
N THR A 175 26.33 -5.58 17.33
CA THR A 175 27.39 -4.55 17.41
C THR A 175 27.25 -3.60 18.59
N GLY A 176 26.14 -3.65 19.35
CA GLY A 176 25.97 -2.87 20.58
C GLY A 176 26.01 -1.34 20.39
N THR A 177 25.88 -0.84 19.17
CA THR A 177 25.79 0.60 18.90
C THR A 177 24.35 1.07 18.99
N MET A 178 23.86 1.26 20.22
CA MET A 178 22.86 2.29 20.44
C MET A 178 23.57 3.62 20.24
N ALA A 179 23.30 4.29 19.12
CA ALA A 179 23.62 5.70 18.99
C ALA A 179 22.85 6.45 20.09
N THR A 180 23.55 6.92 21.11
CA THR A 180 22.98 7.83 22.09
C THR A 180 22.78 9.18 21.43
N ASP A 181 21.62 9.79 21.65
CA ASP A 181 21.08 11.03 21.04
C ASP A 181 21.97 12.30 21.07
N ASP A 182 23.22 12.24 21.56
CA ASP A 182 24.07 13.42 21.81
C ASP A 182 24.93 13.87 20.61
N GLU A 183 25.02 13.14 19.49
CA GLU A 183 25.89 13.55 18.36
C GLU A 183 25.19 14.36 17.25
N LEU A 184 23.88 14.58 17.31
CA LEU A 184 23.13 15.31 16.28
C LEU A 184 23.00 16.83 16.51
N LEU A 185 23.61 17.38 17.56
CA LEU A 185 23.55 18.82 17.89
C LEU A 185 24.85 19.61 17.68
N SER A 186 25.82 19.09 16.94
CA SER A 186 26.95 19.92 16.47
C SER A 186 27.34 19.62 15.03
N LYS A 187 26.58 20.14 14.07
CA LYS A 187 27.06 20.60 12.77
C LYS A 187 25.99 21.43 12.06
#